data_AF-U7P9E0-F1
#
_entry.id   AF-U7P9E0-F1
#
_cell.length_a   1.000
_cell.length_b   1.000
_cell.length_c   1.000
_cell.angle_alpha   90.00
_cell.angle_beta   90.00
_cell.angle_gamma   90.00
#
_symmetry.space_group_name_H-M   'P 1'
#
loop_
_entity.id
_entity.type
_entity.pdbx_description
1 polymer ?
#
loop_
_entity_poly.entity_id
_entity_poly.type
_entity_poly.pdbx_seq_one_letter_code
_entity_poly.pdbx_strand_id
1 'polypeptide(L)'
;MDESERQATQLLMAELAGDTQQAILDEAAGRVSGGSVRNPKGFLRGLIKRAIGGEFVATGYAQAQAERRAGRAPQGASAAAERPAARSVPPSSPRTAEPSIAEPSTTSPEEAQAAREQCLRSLGLWPSAGKNPLSGH
;
A
#
# COMPACT_ATOMS: atom_id res chain seq x y z
N MET A 1 1.05 -11.41 -22.15
CA MET A 1 -0.34 -10.94 -22.13
C MET A 1 -0.28 -9.82 -23.11
N ASP A 2 -0.98 -9.97 -24.22
CA ASP A 2 -0.97 -8.91 -25.23
C ASP A 2 -1.66 -7.67 -24.67
N GLU A 3 -1.27 -6.50 -25.18
CA GLU A 3 -1.88 -5.22 -24.80
C GLU A 3 -3.41 -5.29 -24.90
N SER A 4 -3.93 -5.86 -25.99
CA SER A 4 -5.36 -6.04 -26.22
C SER A 4 -6.02 -6.92 -25.16
N GLU A 5 -5.35 -7.97 -24.71
CA GLU A 5 -5.86 -8.82 -23.64
C GLU A 5 -5.93 -8.07 -22.31
N ARG A 6 -4.91 -7.24 -22.03
CA ARG A 6 -4.83 -6.42 -20.83
C ARG A 6 -5.95 -5.38 -20.84
N GLN A 7 -6.16 -4.70 -21.96
CA GLN A 7 -7.26 -3.75 -22.13
C GLN A 7 -8.63 -4.42 -21.94
N ALA A 8 -8.87 -5.56 -22.57
CA ALA A 8 -10.12 -6.32 -22.38
C ALA A 8 -10.34 -6.69 -20.91
N THR A 9 -9.29 -7.10 -20.20
CA THR A 9 -9.39 -7.47 -18.78
C THR A 9 -9.69 -6.26 -17.89
N GLN A 10 -9.13 -5.09 -18.21
CA GLN A 10 -9.41 -3.83 -17.51
C GLN A 10 -10.86 -3.37 -17.73
N LEU A 11 -11.37 -3.49 -18.95
CA LEU A 11 -12.76 -3.16 -19.27
C LEU A 11 -13.74 -4.06 -18.50
N LEU A 12 -13.46 -5.37 -18.44
CA LEU A 12 -14.27 -6.31 -17.67
C LEU A 12 -14.23 -6.03 -16.17
N MET A 13 -13.08 -5.60 -15.62
CA MET A 13 -13.02 -5.16 -14.23
C MET A 13 -13.86 -3.90 -14.00
N ALA A 14 -13.83 -2.93 -14.92
CA ALA A 14 -14.53 -1.66 -14.78
C ALA A 14 -16.06 -1.78 -14.63
N GLU A 15 -16.64 -2.90 -15.07
CA GLU A 15 -18.07 -3.21 -14.90
C GLU A 15 -18.45 -3.60 -13.46
N LEU A 16 -17.46 -4.01 -12.65
CA LEU A 16 -17.66 -4.46 -11.28
C LEU A 16 -17.60 -3.31 -10.27
N ALA A 17 -18.33 -3.44 -9.16
CA ALA A 17 -18.22 -2.52 -8.03
C ALA A 17 -16.78 -2.47 -7.46
N GLY A 18 -16.37 -1.31 -6.96
CA GLY A 18 -14.99 -1.07 -6.46
C GLY A 18 -14.55 -2.06 -5.37
N ASP A 19 -15.45 -2.39 -4.44
CA ASP A 19 -15.18 -3.41 -3.40
C ASP A 19 -14.95 -4.80 -4.00
N THR A 20 -15.75 -5.18 -4.99
CA THR A 20 -15.62 -6.47 -5.70
C THR A 20 -14.33 -6.52 -6.52
N GLN A 21 -13.98 -5.43 -7.21
CA GLN A 21 -12.70 -5.32 -7.93
C GLN A 21 -11.53 -5.55 -6.98
N GLN A 22 -11.56 -4.91 -5.80
CA GLN A 22 -10.50 -5.03 -4.83
C GLN A 22 -10.40 -6.44 -4.26
N ALA A 23 -11.53 -7.03 -3.89
CA ALA A 23 -11.58 -8.40 -3.38
C ALA A 23 -11.03 -9.42 -4.38
N ILE A 24 -11.26 -9.24 -5.69
CA ILE A 24 -10.67 -10.08 -6.75
C ILE A 24 -9.15 -9.94 -6.80
N LEU A 25 -8.64 -8.71 -6.69
CA LEU A 25 -7.21 -8.43 -6.69
C LEU A 25 -6.53 -9.02 -5.44
N ASP A 26 -7.16 -8.87 -4.28
CA ASP A 26 -6.69 -9.44 -3.01
C ASP A 26 -6.68 -10.97 -3.06
N GLU A 27 -7.73 -11.60 -3.58
CA GLU A 27 -7.78 -13.05 -3.80
C GLU A 27 -6.66 -13.53 -4.72
N ALA A 28 -6.46 -12.85 -5.85
CA ALA A 28 -5.41 -13.18 -6.80
C ALA A 28 -4.02 -13.00 -6.18
N ALA A 29 -3.76 -11.90 -5.49
CA ALA A 29 -2.51 -11.64 -4.79
C ALA A 29 -2.23 -12.69 -3.71
N GLY A 30 -3.25 -13.09 -2.95
CA GLY A 30 -3.17 -14.12 -1.90
C GLY A 30 -2.73 -15.45 -2.46
N ARG A 31 -3.38 -15.92 -3.52
CA ARG A 31 -3.08 -17.23 -4.11
C ARG A 31 -1.78 -17.26 -4.92
N VAL A 32 -1.44 -16.17 -5.58
CA VAL A 32 -0.16 -16.05 -6.31
C VAL A 32 1.01 -16.03 -5.32
N SER A 33 0.89 -15.25 -4.23
CA SER A 33 1.93 -15.22 -3.18
C SER A 33 2.09 -16.56 -2.47
N GLY A 34 1.00 -17.33 -2.33
CA GLY A 34 1.03 -18.68 -1.77
C GLY A 34 1.57 -19.76 -2.70
N GLY A 35 2.01 -19.42 -3.92
CA GLY A 35 2.54 -20.38 -4.90
C GLY A 35 1.50 -21.36 -5.48
N SER A 36 0.22 -21.20 -5.13
CA SER A 36 -0.86 -22.12 -5.54
C SER A 36 -1.36 -21.88 -6.96
N VAL A 37 -0.86 -20.84 -7.65
CA VAL A 37 -1.35 -20.42 -8.97
C VAL A 37 -0.26 -20.58 -10.03
N ARG A 38 -0.44 -21.56 -10.90
CA ARG A 38 0.48 -21.84 -12.01
C ARG A 38 0.42 -20.81 -13.15
N ASN A 39 -0.73 -20.16 -13.34
CA ASN A 39 -0.92 -19.12 -14.35
C ASN A 39 -1.71 -17.92 -13.75
N PRO A 40 -1.01 -16.92 -13.20
CA PRO A 40 -1.63 -15.77 -12.52
C PRO A 40 -2.63 -15.02 -13.39
N LYS A 41 -2.32 -14.85 -14.67
CA LYS A 41 -3.14 -14.09 -15.63
C LYS A 41 -4.47 -14.79 -15.92
N GLY A 42 -4.40 -16.09 -16.20
CA GLY A 42 -5.59 -16.90 -16.47
C GLY A 42 -6.48 -17.01 -15.23
N PHE A 43 -5.85 -17.12 -14.06
CA PHE A 43 -6.56 -17.16 -12.79
C PHE A 43 -7.32 -15.84 -12.53
N LEU A 44 -6.69 -14.68 -12.68
CA LEU A 44 -7.33 -13.39 -12.53
C LEU A 44 -8.52 -13.22 -13.49
N ARG A 45 -8.34 -13.53 -14.77
CA ARG A 45 -9.45 -13.52 -15.75
C ARG A 45 -10.59 -14.44 -15.34
N GLY A 46 -10.29 -15.61 -14.79
CA GLY A 46 -11.31 -16.54 -14.28
C GLY A 46 -12.05 -16.03 -13.04
N LEU A 47 -11.40 -15.24 -12.19
CA LEU A 47 -12.08 -14.56 -11.08
C LEU A 47 -13.00 -13.45 -11.59
N ILE A 48 -12.52 -12.62 -12.53
CA ILE A 48 -13.31 -11.54 -13.13
C ILE A 48 -14.56 -12.09 -13.82
N LYS A 49 -14.43 -13.15 -14.63
CA LYS A 49 -15.57 -13.78 -15.29
C LYS A 49 -16.62 -14.30 -14.29
N ARG A 50 -16.17 -14.91 -13.18
CA ARG A 50 -17.08 -15.34 -12.10
C ARG A 50 -17.75 -14.17 -11.41
N ALA A 51 -17.06 -13.05 -11.23
CA ALA A 51 -17.62 -11.86 -10.60
C ALA A 51 -18.70 -11.20 -11.45
N ILE A 52 -18.49 -11.12 -12.77
CA ILE A 52 -19.50 -10.62 -13.71
C ILE A 52 -20.74 -11.52 -13.69
N GLY A 53 -20.54 -12.84 -13.59
CA GLY A 53 -21.64 -13.80 -13.42
C GLY A 53 -22.30 -13.81 -12.04
N GLY A 54 -21.82 -13.00 -11.07
CA GLY A 54 -22.33 -13.01 -9.69
C GLY A 54 -21.91 -14.22 -8.86
N GLU A 55 -20.99 -15.05 -9.35
CA GLU A 55 -20.52 -16.29 -8.70
C GLU A 55 -19.21 -16.09 -7.92
N PHE A 56 -18.66 -14.88 -7.91
CA PHE A 56 -17.43 -14.60 -7.16
C PHE A 56 -17.70 -14.54 -5.66
N VAL A 57 -16.96 -15.38 -4.92
CA VAL A 57 -16.95 -15.39 -3.46
C VAL A 57 -15.50 -15.18 -3.01
N ALA A 58 -15.28 -14.09 -2.27
CA ALA A 58 -13.99 -13.81 -1.65
C ALA A 58 -13.66 -14.90 -0.62
N THR A 59 -12.42 -15.39 -0.61
CA THR A 59 -12.00 -16.41 0.34
C THR A 59 -11.11 -15.81 1.43
N GLY A 60 -10.63 -16.65 2.36
CA GLY A 60 -9.64 -16.24 3.35
C GLY A 60 -8.35 -15.67 2.75
N TYR A 61 -8.02 -15.98 1.48
CA TYR A 61 -6.89 -15.36 0.78
C TYR A 61 -7.12 -13.86 0.51
N ALA A 62 -8.32 -13.49 0.08
CA ALA A 62 -8.70 -12.09 -0.08
C ALA A 62 -8.66 -11.34 1.26
N GLN A 63 -9.22 -11.93 2.32
CA GLN A 63 -9.24 -11.31 3.64
C GLN A 63 -7.83 -11.12 4.20
N ALA A 64 -6.98 -12.14 4.15
CA ALA A 64 -5.60 -12.04 4.63
C ALA A 64 -4.80 -10.97 3.87
N GLN A 65 -5.07 -10.76 2.57
CA GLN A 65 -4.42 -9.70 1.80
C GLN A 65 -5.01 -8.31 2.09
N ALA A 66 -6.32 -8.22 2.30
CA ALA A 66 -6.98 -6.98 2.74
C ALA A 66 -6.45 -6.55 4.12
N GLU A 67 -6.27 -7.48 5.06
CA GLU A 67 -5.69 -7.21 6.38
C GLU A 67 -4.22 -6.75 6.27
N ARG A 68 -3.41 -7.39 5.41
CA ARG A 68 -2.03 -6.94 5.14
C ARG A 68 -1.99 -5.54 4.56
N ARG A 69 -2.91 -5.21 3.66
CA ARG A 69 -3.06 -3.88 3.06
C ARG A 69 -3.49 -2.85 4.10
N ALA A 70 -4.44 -3.18 4.97
CA ALA A 70 -4.95 -2.30 6.02
C ALA A 70 -3.94 -2.08 7.15
N GLY A 71 -3.16 -3.11 7.50
CA GLY A 71 -2.18 -3.07 8.58
C GLY A 71 -0.80 -2.51 8.21
N ARG A 72 -0.51 -2.23 6.93
CA ARG A 72 0.83 -1.77 6.53
C ARG A 72 0.88 -0.96 5.23
N ALA A 73 1.45 0.25 5.35
CA ALA A 73 2.07 1.03 4.28
C ALA A 73 3.13 0.20 3.51
N PRO A 74 3.54 0.62 2.29
CA PRO A 74 3.91 -0.28 1.20
C PRO A 74 5.22 -1.02 1.50
N GLN A 75 5.12 -2.32 1.74
CA GLN A 75 6.27 -3.20 1.51
C GLN A 75 6.08 -3.83 0.15
N GLY A 76 6.77 -3.26 -0.84
CA GLY A 76 6.87 -3.83 -2.17
C GLY A 76 7.19 -5.32 -2.07
N ALA A 77 6.35 -6.13 -2.69
CA ALA A 77 6.62 -7.54 -2.88
C ALA A 77 7.78 -7.67 -3.88
N SER A 78 9.00 -7.59 -3.35
CA SER A 78 10.15 -8.21 -3.98
C SER A 78 9.92 -9.71 -3.96
N ALA A 79 9.99 -10.32 -5.14
CA ALA A 79 10.02 -11.76 -5.30
C ALA A 79 11.26 -12.34 -4.60
N ALA A 80 11.08 -13.46 -3.88
CA ALA A 80 11.95 -14.63 -3.96
C ALA A 80 11.57 -15.67 -2.88
N ALA A 81 11.27 -16.88 -3.37
CA ALA A 81 11.72 -18.17 -2.87
C ALA A 81 11.60 -18.51 -1.36
N GLU A 82 10.69 -19.45 -1.09
CA GLU A 82 10.87 -20.65 -0.25
C GLU A 82 11.88 -20.65 0.91
N ARG A 83 11.40 -20.94 2.14
CA ARG A 83 11.42 -22.31 2.71
C ARG A 83 10.72 -22.42 4.07
N PRO A 84 10.27 -23.62 4.47
CA PRO A 84 9.40 -23.84 5.60
C PRO A 84 10.17 -24.18 6.90
N ALA A 85 9.39 -24.21 7.99
CA ALA A 85 9.69 -24.73 9.33
C ALA A 85 10.55 -23.85 10.25
N ALA A 86 9.94 -23.33 11.31
CA ALA A 86 10.03 -24.00 12.60
C ALA A 86 9.05 -23.37 13.60
N ARG A 87 8.21 -24.25 14.13
CA ARG A 87 7.45 -24.13 15.37
C ARG A 87 8.32 -23.51 16.47
N SER A 88 7.88 -22.40 17.06
CA SER A 88 8.15 -22.11 18.47
C SER A 88 7.07 -21.17 19.04
N VAL A 89 6.47 -21.72 20.08
CA VAL A 89 5.51 -21.24 21.07
C VAL A 89 5.65 -19.77 21.52
N PRO A 90 4.57 -19.17 22.07
CA PRO A 90 4.55 -17.76 22.49
C PRO A 90 5.17 -17.59 23.88
N PRO A 91 5.62 -16.37 24.21
CA PRO A 91 5.44 -15.84 25.56
C PRO A 91 4.61 -14.54 25.45
N SER A 92 3.39 -14.57 25.97
CA SER A 92 3.06 -14.02 27.29
C SER A 92 3.38 -12.52 27.41
N SER A 93 2.32 -11.72 27.28
CA SER A 93 2.29 -10.33 27.75
C SER A 93 2.75 -10.25 29.21
N PRO A 94 3.27 -9.08 29.61
CA PRO A 94 2.65 -8.43 30.74
C PRO A 94 2.14 -7.04 30.34
N ARG A 95 0.85 -6.89 30.56
CA ARG A 95 0.12 -5.68 30.93
C ARG A 95 1.02 -4.62 31.60
N THR A 96 0.89 -3.38 31.16
CA THR A 96 0.51 -2.16 31.93
C THR A 96 1.35 -0.95 31.47
N ALA A 97 0.75 -0.10 30.63
CA ALA A 97 0.94 1.36 30.65
C ALA A 97 0.04 1.97 29.56
N GLU A 98 -1.24 2.14 29.88
CA GLU A 98 -1.85 3.45 29.62
C GLU A 98 -1.65 4.22 30.94
N PRO A 99 -1.32 5.52 30.88
CA PRO A 99 -2.34 6.46 30.47
C PRO A 99 -1.85 7.59 29.57
N SER A 100 -2.83 8.28 28.98
CA SER A 100 -2.84 9.71 28.70
C SER A 100 -2.82 10.08 27.22
N ILE A 101 -4.03 10.18 26.69
CA ILE A 101 -4.57 11.43 26.11
C ILE A 101 -3.56 12.58 26.10
N ALA A 102 -3.10 12.93 24.90
CA ALA A 102 -2.64 14.27 24.55
C ALA A 102 -2.69 14.41 23.02
N GLU A 103 -3.88 14.63 22.47
CA GLU A 103 -3.97 15.51 21.30
C GLU A 103 -3.60 16.94 21.75
N PRO A 104 -3.38 17.89 20.83
CA PRO A 104 -2.33 17.98 19.83
C PRO A 104 -1.49 19.23 20.16
N SER A 105 -0.21 19.07 20.53
CA SER A 105 0.63 20.25 20.75
C SER A 105 0.91 20.94 19.43
N THR A 106 0.17 22.02 19.22
CA THR A 106 0.54 23.23 18.47
C THR A 106 2.04 23.38 18.31
N THR A 107 2.61 22.81 17.25
CA THR A 107 3.87 23.32 16.73
C THR A 107 3.55 24.75 16.28
N SER A 108 4.13 25.72 16.99
CA SER A 108 4.02 27.13 16.62
C SER A 108 4.26 27.26 15.11
N PRO A 109 3.52 28.10 14.38
CA PRO A 109 3.76 28.29 12.94
C PRO A 109 5.24 28.61 12.63
N GLU A 110 5.95 29.19 13.59
CA GLU A 110 7.39 29.45 13.56
C GLU A 110 8.25 28.18 13.58
N GLU A 111 7.89 27.18 14.38
CA GLU A 111 8.66 25.94 14.51
C GLU A 111 8.40 24.99 13.33
N ALA A 112 7.17 25.01 12.79
CA ALA A 112 6.84 24.37 11.52
C ALA A 112 7.54 25.04 10.33
N GLN A 113 7.75 26.36 10.38
CA GLN A 113 8.58 27.07 9.40
C GLN A 113 10.04 26.64 9.54
N ALA A 114 10.64 26.72 10.73
CA ALA A 114 12.04 26.34 10.96
C ALA A 114 12.38 24.91 10.50
N ALA A 115 11.47 23.96 10.69
CA ALA A 115 11.63 22.59 10.18
C ALA A 115 11.63 22.52 8.65
N ARG A 116 10.74 23.28 7.99
CA ARG A 116 10.72 23.41 6.52
C ARG A 116 12.00 24.07 6.01
N GLU A 117 12.53 25.04 6.75
CA GLU A 117 13.76 25.73 6.39
C GLU A 117 14.99 24.82 6.45
N GLN A 118 15.10 24.01 7.50
CA GLN A 118 16.16 23.01 7.62
C GLN A 118 16.11 21.97 6.49
N CYS A 119 14.91 21.51 6.12
CA CYS A 119 14.74 20.60 4.99
C CYS A 119 15.24 21.22 3.68
N LEU A 120 14.86 22.47 3.39
CA LEU A 120 15.27 23.15 2.16
C LEU A 120 16.78 23.41 2.12
N ARG A 121 17.43 23.71 3.25
CA ARG A 121 18.90 23.82 3.35
C ARG A 121 19.61 22.49 3.11
N SER A 122 19.14 21.42 3.74
CA SER A 122 19.74 20.09 3.61
C SER A 122 19.67 19.58 2.16
N LEU A 123 18.65 20.00 1.42
CA LEU A 123 18.45 19.65 0.02
C LEU A 123 19.12 20.63 -0.96
N GLY A 124 19.81 21.67 -0.47
CA GLY A 124 20.46 22.68 -1.31
C GLY A 124 19.49 23.58 -2.09
N LEU A 125 18.22 23.60 -1.72
CA LEU A 125 17.11 24.33 -2.37
C LEU A 125 16.80 25.65 -1.65
N TRP A 126 17.67 26.10 -0.74
CA TRP A 126 17.45 27.30 0.07
C TRP A 126 17.47 28.56 -0.80
N PRO A 127 16.42 29.41 -0.76
CA PRO A 127 16.45 30.67 -1.50
C PRO A 127 17.50 31.58 -0.88
N SER A 128 18.57 31.85 -1.63
CA SER A 128 19.57 32.84 -1.28
C SER A 128 18.93 34.24 -1.33
N ALA A 129 18.36 34.69 -0.22
CA ALA A 129 18.00 36.09 -0.03
C ALA A 129 19.29 36.93 -0.07
N GLY A 130 19.63 37.51 -1.22
CA GLY A 130 20.86 38.29 -1.32
C GLY A 130 21.25 38.76 -2.73
N LYS A 131 20.47 39.66 -3.32
CA LYS A 131 21.00 40.89 -3.95
C LYS A 131 19.88 41.82 -4.39
N ASN A 132 19.54 42.78 -3.54
CA ASN A 132 19.38 44.14 -4.04
C ASN A 132 20.27 45.02 -3.15
N PRO A 133 21.17 45.80 -3.78
CA PRO A 133 21.10 47.21 -3.48
C PRO A 133 21.12 48.07 -4.74
N LEU A 134 20.27 49.08 -4.72
CA LEU A 134 20.40 50.31 -5.48
C LEU A 134 21.78 50.94 -5.26
N SER A 135 22.45 51.33 -6.34
CA SER A 135 23.43 52.44 -6.51
C SER A 135 23.93 52.30 -7.96
N GLY A 136 23.80 53.26 -8.87
CA GLY A 136 24.05 54.68 -8.73
C GLY A 136 25.31 54.99 -9.55
N HIS A 137 25.11 55.50 -10.77
CA HIS A 137 25.89 56.47 -11.57
C HIS A 137 25.88 56.16 -13.07
#